data_AF-A0A9D6IF66-F1
#
_entry.id   AF-A0A9D6IF66-F1
#
_cell.length_a   1.000
_cell.length_b   1.000
_cell.length_c   1.000
_cell.angle_alpha   90.00
_cell.angle_beta   90.00
_cell.angle_gamma   90.00
#
_symmetry.space_group_name_H-M   'P 1'
#
loop_
_entity.id
_entity.type
_entity.pdbx_description
1 polymer ?
#
loop_
_entity_poly.entity_id
_entity_poly.type
_entity_poly.pdbx_seq_one_letter_code
_entity_poly.pdbx_strand_id
1 'polypeptide(L)'
;MTKDKNTVNFVLDLVLDNPTLNKIQAMTALSATVMRMEMEAAANLFLRHSLAQAGKLLGEQGLSQKQVAAGNYPPGAFAREWDRSDGEPLRVDREPGNRISWMASLLPYMGQQNLFNRINFKQSWRDQDNWIAGNTIVPQFQDPMYPSTTRYLAVGDLPLDFAATHFVGIAGVGLDAARYKRGDPATEHKRGVLGYDGSATLDEVRKGRGLSNTILMIQVRHDDTTGVSPWIAGGGATLRGVPESNSIAPFVLSTDRNGKPISHQNKRGTYVLMTDGSVRFIDQNVSDEVFKAMCTVNGPAPKTFDPAKDPNTPLIPGPNTKIKKPVTKEPPVKAEPPVKKDPGKDPPIDKKQNPAPEKKEKSIVRHLGDGRIHDKEAGFSIVFPQGWQRNLNPQGARMGAFGAGKPPLAPDLKVIVAKHEGGSAKKLAQDTKLVSQIFKEWKALSETALTIDGKDAYALETQISLQGVTVKTLTYWIIGSKGSYCQLVFAAEGSVFDRNRKSFEQTALGVQID
;
A
#
# COMPACT_ATOMS: atom_id res chain seq x y z
N MET A 1 46.51 39.88 -39.07
CA MET A 1 45.25 40.00 -38.33
C MET A 1 44.13 39.45 -39.21
N THR A 2 43.75 38.20 -38.98
CA THR A 2 42.64 37.52 -39.66
C THR A 2 41.63 37.17 -38.58
N LYS A 3 40.42 37.76 -38.66
CA LYS A 3 39.37 37.63 -37.66
C LYS A 3 38.49 36.42 -37.99
N ASP A 4 38.34 35.56 -36.99
CA ASP A 4 37.68 34.26 -37.02
C ASP A 4 36.19 34.30 -37.32
N LYS A 5 35.71 33.19 -37.89
CA LYS A 5 34.31 32.91 -38.22
C LYS A 5 33.48 32.73 -36.95
N ASN A 6 32.37 33.49 -36.88
CA ASN A 6 31.37 33.45 -35.83
C ASN A 6 30.86 32.02 -35.55
N THR A 7 31.26 31.47 -34.39
CA THR A 7 30.58 30.33 -33.76
C THR A 7 29.65 30.89 -32.68
N VAL A 8 28.34 30.68 -32.83
CA VAL A 8 27.35 31.02 -31.80
C VAL A 8 27.09 29.77 -30.97
N ASN A 9 27.55 29.76 -29.72
CA ASN A 9 27.24 28.71 -28.75
C ASN A 9 25.86 28.98 -28.14
N PHE A 10 24.92 28.05 -28.30
CA PHE A 10 23.68 28.02 -27.53
C PHE A 10 23.91 27.18 -26.28
N VAL A 11 23.79 27.81 -25.10
CA VAL A 11 23.60 27.11 -23.84
C VAL A 11 22.11 27.13 -23.56
N LEU A 12 21.49 25.96 -23.57
CA LEU A 12 20.09 25.78 -23.19
C LEU A 12 20.04 25.46 -21.69
N ASP A 13 19.88 26.48 -20.86
CA ASP A 13 19.55 26.29 -19.44
C ASP A 13 18.11 25.79 -19.33
N LEU A 14 17.97 24.48 -19.12
CA LEU A 14 16.67 23.84 -18.89
C LEU A 14 16.29 24.04 -17.42
N VAL A 15 15.77 25.23 -17.10
CA VAL A 15 15.07 25.47 -15.84
C VAL A 15 13.72 24.77 -15.92
N LEU A 16 13.67 23.51 -15.47
CA LEU A 16 12.40 22.88 -15.12
C LEU A 16 11.88 23.60 -13.88
N ASP A 17 10.69 24.19 -13.95
CA ASP A 17 10.09 24.75 -12.75
C ASP A 17 9.85 23.61 -11.73
N ASN A 18 10.23 23.86 -10.47
CA ASN A 18 10.07 22.90 -9.38
C ASN A 18 8.62 22.38 -9.22
N PRO A 19 7.56 23.19 -9.44
CA PRO A 19 6.19 22.71 -9.41
C PRO A 19 5.89 21.58 -10.40
N THR A 20 6.38 21.66 -11.64
CA THR A 20 6.17 20.68 -12.70
C THR A 20 6.99 19.43 -12.47
N LEU A 21 8.24 19.56 -12.02
CA LEU A 21 9.04 18.40 -11.61
C LEU A 21 8.38 17.66 -10.44
N ASN A 22 7.85 18.38 -9.45
CA ASN A 22 7.11 17.80 -8.32
C ASN A 22 5.81 17.13 -8.76
N LYS A 23 5.06 17.70 -9.71
CA LYS A 23 3.84 17.08 -10.26
C LYS A 23 4.16 15.81 -11.05
N ILE A 24 5.20 15.81 -11.88
CA ILE A 24 5.63 14.64 -12.65
C ILE A 24 6.15 13.55 -11.70
N GLN A 25 6.96 13.90 -10.71
CA GLN A 25 7.42 12.97 -9.67
C GLN A 25 6.25 12.42 -8.84
N ALA A 26 5.25 13.24 -8.51
CA ALA A 26 4.05 12.80 -7.79
C ALA A 26 3.22 11.81 -8.62
N MET A 27 2.99 12.06 -9.91
CA MET A 27 2.24 11.16 -10.80
C MET A 27 2.98 9.85 -11.06
N THR A 28 4.29 9.91 -11.29
CA THR A 28 5.13 8.72 -11.48
C THR A 28 5.25 7.89 -10.18
N ALA A 29 5.38 8.56 -9.03
CA ALA A 29 5.31 7.90 -7.73
C ALA A 29 3.92 7.28 -7.48
N LEU A 30 2.84 7.92 -7.95
CA LEU A 30 1.48 7.37 -7.88
C LEU A 30 1.38 6.04 -8.65
N SER A 31 1.86 6.00 -9.90
CA SER A 31 1.83 4.77 -10.72
C SER A 31 2.67 3.64 -10.12
N ALA A 32 3.89 3.95 -9.65
CA ALA A 32 4.76 2.97 -9.01
C ALA A 32 4.19 2.48 -7.66
N THR A 33 3.57 3.37 -6.89
CA THR A 33 2.89 3.03 -5.64
C THR A 33 1.67 2.15 -5.91
N VAL A 34 0.86 2.49 -6.92
CA VAL A 34 -0.31 1.69 -7.33
C VAL A 34 0.07 0.29 -7.77
N MET A 35 1.15 0.12 -8.53
CA MET A 35 1.65 -1.21 -8.90
C MET A 35 2.11 -1.99 -7.66
N ARG A 36 2.91 -1.37 -6.78
CA ARG A 36 3.37 -2.02 -5.54
C ARG A 36 2.20 -2.42 -4.64
N MET A 37 1.21 -1.55 -4.47
CA MET A 37 0.02 -1.81 -3.66
C MET A 37 -0.75 -3.02 -4.15
N GLU A 38 -1.04 -3.07 -5.45
CA GLU A 38 -1.80 -4.17 -5.99
C GLU A 38 -1.01 -5.46 -5.90
N MET A 39 0.30 -5.43 -6.10
CA MET A 39 1.19 -6.58 -5.92
C MET A 39 1.31 -7.02 -4.44
N GLU A 40 1.33 -6.11 -3.48
CA GLU A 40 1.33 -6.44 -2.04
C GLU A 40 -0.04 -6.94 -1.54
N ALA A 41 -1.14 -6.28 -1.93
CA ALA A 41 -2.51 -6.67 -1.57
C ALA A 41 -2.91 -8.01 -2.19
N ALA A 42 -2.41 -8.24 -3.39
CA ALA A 42 -2.40 -9.52 -4.05
C ALA A 42 -1.62 -10.56 -3.25
N ALA A 43 -0.31 -10.37 -3.10
CA ALA A 43 0.60 -11.41 -2.59
C ALA A 43 0.33 -11.77 -1.13
N ASN A 44 -0.40 -10.93 -0.39
CA ASN A 44 -0.36 -10.97 1.05
C ASN A 44 -1.76 -11.12 1.68
N LEU A 45 -2.21 -12.37 1.81
CA LEU A 45 -3.32 -12.79 2.69
C LEU A 45 -3.12 -12.40 4.17
N PHE A 46 -1.97 -11.82 4.52
CA PHE A 46 -1.47 -11.59 5.87
C PHE A 46 -1.09 -10.13 6.15
N LEU A 47 -1.57 -9.14 5.38
CA LEU A 47 -1.29 -7.71 5.64
C LEU A 47 -1.58 -7.29 7.09
N ARG A 48 -2.67 -7.80 7.68
CA ARG A 48 -3.00 -7.62 9.10
C ARG A 48 -1.94 -8.16 10.07
N HIS A 49 -1.28 -9.27 9.75
CA HIS A 49 -0.18 -9.80 10.56
C HIS A 49 1.06 -8.92 10.43
N SER A 50 1.36 -8.44 9.22
CA SER A 50 2.45 -7.47 9.02
C SER A 50 2.19 -6.19 9.81
N LEU A 51 0.96 -5.68 9.81
CA LEU A 51 0.55 -4.53 10.63
C LEU A 51 0.65 -4.83 12.13
N ALA A 52 0.20 -6.00 12.57
CA ALA A 52 0.30 -6.41 13.98
C ALA A 52 1.75 -6.49 14.44
N GLN A 53 2.61 -7.08 13.60
CA GLN A 53 4.04 -7.16 13.85
C GLN A 53 4.69 -5.77 13.89
N ALA A 54 4.27 -4.83 13.03
CA ALA A 54 4.73 -3.45 13.09
C ALA A 54 4.31 -2.77 14.41
N GLY A 55 3.08 -2.99 14.88
CA GLY A 55 2.60 -2.49 16.17
C GLY A 55 3.37 -3.07 17.37
N LYS A 56 3.74 -4.34 17.32
CA LYS A 56 4.62 -4.98 18.31
C LYS A 56 6.01 -4.33 18.30
N LEU A 57 6.65 -4.26 17.13
CA LEU A 57 8.00 -3.71 16.98
C LEU A 57 8.06 -2.25 17.41
N LEU A 58 7.02 -1.45 17.13
CA LEU A 58 6.91 -0.08 17.61
C LEU A 58 6.97 0.00 19.15
N GLY A 59 6.25 -0.88 19.85
CA GLY A 59 6.30 -0.93 21.32
C GLY A 59 7.65 -1.41 21.86
N GLU A 60 8.27 -2.39 21.19
CA GLU A 60 9.56 -2.96 21.60
C GLU A 60 10.74 -2.01 21.34
N GLN A 61 10.77 -1.39 20.15
CA GLN A 61 11.91 -0.61 19.66
C GLN A 61 11.71 0.91 19.78
N GLY A 62 10.49 1.38 20.00
CA GLY A 62 10.16 2.81 20.10
C GLY A 62 10.18 3.51 18.74
N LEU A 63 10.57 4.77 18.71
CA LEU A 63 10.78 5.58 17.50
C LEU A 63 11.77 6.69 17.84
N SER A 64 13.06 6.40 17.69
CA SER A 64 14.16 7.30 18.09
C SER A 64 14.08 8.66 17.40
N GLN A 65 13.70 8.72 16.12
CA GLN A 65 13.53 9.98 15.37
C GLN A 65 12.44 10.90 15.95
N LYS A 66 11.59 10.38 16.85
CA LYS A 66 10.55 11.12 17.55
C LYS A 66 10.64 10.98 19.07
N GLN A 67 11.86 10.71 19.57
CA GLN A 67 12.16 10.66 21.01
C GLN A 67 11.29 9.66 21.77
N VAL A 68 10.82 8.61 21.09
CA VAL A 68 10.10 7.51 21.73
C VAL A 68 11.10 6.42 22.02
N ALA A 69 11.41 6.21 23.30
CA ALA A 69 12.36 5.19 23.71
C ALA A 69 11.84 3.77 23.44
N ALA A 70 12.75 2.81 23.31
CA ALA A 70 12.43 1.39 23.28
C ALA A 70 11.60 1.01 24.54
N GLY A 71 10.59 0.16 24.36
CA GLY A 71 9.63 -0.18 25.41
C GLY A 71 8.48 0.81 25.59
N ASN A 72 8.42 1.92 24.82
CA ASN A 72 7.35 2.91 24.91
C ASN A 72 6.56 3.01 23.61
N TYR A 73 5.23 3.09 23.70
CA TYR A 73 4.40 3.49 22.58
C TYR A 73 4.42 5.02 22.41
N PRO A 74 4.34 5.54 21.16
CA PRO A 74 4.24 6.97 20.90
C PRO A 74 2.88 7.52 21.35
N PRO A 75 2.74 8.86 21.49
CA PRO A 75 1.43 9.48 21.66
C PRO A 75 0.52 9.16 20.47
N GLY A 76 -0.78 9.04 20.72
CA GLY A 76 -1.85 8.82 19.73
C GLY A 76 -1.92 9.91 18.66
N ALA A 77 -1.46 11.12 19.00
CA ALA A 77 -1.31 12.24 18.08
C ALA A 77 0.00 12.99 18.42
N PHE A 78 0.96 13.00 17.50
CA PHE A 78 2.26 13.64 17.73
C PHE A 78 2.08 15.13 17.98
N ALA A 79 2.62 15.62 19.10
CA ALA A 79 2.68 17.04 19.37
C ALA A 79 3.43 17.74 18.24
N ARG A 80 2.92 18.90 17.81
CA ARG A 80 3.64 19.76 16.88
C ARG A 80 4.82 20.38 17.62
N GLU A 81 6.02 20.12 17.15
CA GLU A 81 7.20 20.85 17.62
C GLU A 81 7.06 22.30 17.19
N TRP A 82 7.07 23.21 18.16
CA TRP A 82 6.91 24.64 17.93
C TRP A 82 8.19 25.36 18.33
N ASP A 83 8.68 26.26 17.48
CA ASP A 83 9.73 27.20 17.86
C ASP A 83 9.09 28.46 18.46
N ARG A 84 9.61 28.94 19.59
CA ARG A 84 9.12 30.17 20.23
C ARG A 84 9.23 31.40 19.32
N SER A 85 10.06 31.34 18.29
CA SER A 85 10.14 32.37 17.25
C SER A 85 8.88 32.50 16.39
N ASP A 86 8.06 31.46 16.32
CA ASP A 86 6.93 31.39 15.39
C ASP A 86 5.63 31.99 15.97
N GLY A 87 5.65 32.46 17.23
CA GLY A 87 4.49 32.98 17.99
C GLY A 87 4.03 32.02 19.11
N GLU A 88 2.75 31.99 19.48
CA GLU A 88 2.15 30.86 20.24
C GLU A 88 1.21 30.11 19.29
N PRO A 89 1.24 28.75 19.24
CA PRO A 89 0.37 28.02 18.33
C PRO A 89 -1.08 28.21 18.75
N LEU A 90 -1.97 28.41 17.76
CA LEU A 90 -3.38 28.61 18.01
C LEU A 90 -3.93 27.40 18.78
N ARG A 91 -4.97 27.62 19.59
CA ARG A 91 -5.59 26.54 20.37
C ARG A 91 -6.03 25.36 19.49
N VAL A 92 -6.47 25.66 18.26
CA VAL A 92 -6.84 24.65 17.26
C VAL A 92 -5.66 23.78 16.82
N ASP A 93 -4.44 24.29 16.79
CA ASP A 93 -3.24 23.55 16.38
C ASP A 93 -2.85 22.46 17.38
N ARG A 94 -3.29 22.61 18.64
CA ARG A 94 -3.02 21.67 19.73
C ARG A 94 -4.03 20.51 19.77
N GLU A 95 -5.17 20.64 19.09
CA GLU A 95 -6.19 19.60 19.09
C GLU A 95 -5.64 18.31 18.42
N PRO A 96 -5.86 17.12 19.01
CA PRO A 96 -5.44 15.84 18.43
C PRO A 96 -5.81 15.66 16.94
N GLY A 97 -6.99 16.15 16.55
CA GLY A 97 -7.51 16.05 15.19
C GLY A 97 -6.75 16.89 14.15
N ASN A 98 -5.88 17.80 14.57
CA ASN A 98 -5.05 18.62 13.68
C ASN A 98 -3.57 18.20 13.71
N ARG A 99 -3.25 17.10 14.39
CA ARG A 99 -1.88 16.59 14.55
C ARG A 99 -1.64 15.36 13.68
N ILE A 100 -0.38 14.99 13.48
CA ILE A 100 -0.01 13.77 12.77
C ILE A 100 -0.33 12.54 13.64
N SER A 101 -0.99 11.55 13.05
CA SER A 101 -1.36 10.30 13.72
C SER A 101 -0.16 9.50 14.21
N TRP A 102 -0.35 8.79 15.33
CA TRP A 102 0.54 7.72 15.76
C TRP A 102 0.79 6.66 14.67
N MET A 103 -0.15 6.43 13.74
CA MET A 103 0.02 5.46 12.66
C MET A 103 1.23 5.77 11.77
N ALA A 104 1.64 7.03 11.65
CA ALA A 104 2.87 7.41 10.96
C ALA A 104 4.11 6.71 11.55
N SER A 105 4.12 6.43 12.86
CA SER A 105 5.23 5.73 13.53
C SER A 105 5.37 4.25 13.15
N LEU A 106 4.34 3.66 12.53
CA LEU A 106 4.39 2.27 12.05
C LEU A 106 5.16 2.14 10.73
N LEU A 107 5.29 3.23 9.96
CA LEU A 107 5.83 3.21 8.61
C LEU A 107 7.26 2.62 8.52
N PRO A 108 8.23 2.98 9.38
CA PRO A 108 9.56 2.36 9.37
C PRO A 108 9.51 0.83 9.50
N TYR A 109 8.63 0.32 10.38
CA TYR A 109 8.48 -1.11 10.67
C TYR A 109 7.79 -1.90 9.55
N MET A 110 7.24 -1.21 8.55
CA MET A 110 6.61 -1.79 7.37
C MET A 110 7.44 -1.55 6.10
N GLY A 111 8.69 -1.10 6.24
CA GLY A 111 9.56 -0.80 5.10
C GLY A 111 9.16 0.46 4.33
N GLN A 112 8.42 1.38 4.97
CA GLN A 112 7.95 2.65 4.40
C GLN A 112 8.75 3.86 4.94
N GLN A 113 10.05 3.68 5.20
CA GLN A 113 10.92 4.73 5.74
C GLN A 113 10.93 6.00 4.86
N ASN A 114 10.91 5.84 3.53
CA ASN A 114 10.88 6.97 2.61
C ASN A 114 9.60 7.81 2.75
N LEU A 115 8.46 7.17 3.00
CA LEU A 115 7.21 7.88 3.27
C LEU A 115 7.26 8.57 4.63
N PHE A 116 7.77 7.89 5.67
CA PHE A 116 7.95 8.48 7.00
C PHE A 116 8.79 9.76 6.94
N ASN A 117 9.90 9.75 6.20
CA ASN A 117 10.80 10.90 6.07
C ASN A 117 10.18 12.09 5.33
N ARG A 118 9.07 11.89 4.59
CA ARG A 118 8.35 12.96 3.87
C ARG A 118 7.32 13.67 4.75
N ILE A 119 7.01 13.14 5.93
CA ILE A 119 6.00 13.73 6.81
C ILE A 119 6.63 14.88 7.59
N ASN A 120 6.05 16.08 7.46
CA ASN A 120 6.39 17.23 8.28
C ASN A 120 5.60 17.19 9.60
N PHE A 121 6.20 16.58 10.63
CA PHE A 121 5.59 16.48 11.97
C PHE A 121 5.45 17.80 12.72
N LYS A 122 6.03 18.89 12.22
CA LYS A 122 5.83 20.24 12.79
C LYS A 122 4.52 20.86 12.31
N GLN A 123 3.95 20.35 11.21
CA GLN A 123 2.73 20.85 10.62
C GLN A 123 1.53 19.95 10.86
N SER A 124 0.35 20.51 10.63
CA SER A 124 -0.89 19.74 10.60
C SER A 124 -0.85 18.74 9.45
N TRP A 125 -1.55 17.61 9.57
CA TRP A 125 -1.76 16.71 8.43
C TRP A 125 -2.54 17.39 7.29
N ARG A 126 -3.29 18.46 7.62
CA ARG A 126 -4.01 19.32 6.66
C ARG A 126 -3.12 20.34 5.97
N ASP A 127 -1.87 20.49 6.41
CA ASP A 127 -0.91 21.39 5.78
C ASP A 127 -0.44 20.84 4.42
N GLN A 128 -0.18 21.73 3.46
CA GLN A 128 0.22 21.37 2.11
C GLN A 128 1.47 20.48 2.07
N ASP A 129 2.40 20.67 3.01
CA ASP A 129 3.61 19.85 3.12
C ASP A 129 3.30 18.37 3.37
N ASN A 130 2.15 18.07 4.00
CA ASN A 130 1.74 16.72 4.36
C ASN A 130 0.75 16.09 3.39
N TRP A 131 0.24 16.83 2.40
CA TRP A 131 -0.78 16.35 1.48
C TRP A 131 -0.34 15.12 0.67
N ILE A 132 0.87 15.17 0.08
CA ILE A 132 1.37 14.03 -0.71
C ILE A 132 1.59 12.80 0.16
N ALA A 133 2.11 12.99 1.37
CA ALA A 133 2.26 11.89 2.33
C ALA A 133 0.89 11.32 2.69
N GLY A 134 -0.07 12.17 3.06
CA GLY A 134 -1.42 11.77 3.44
C GLY A 134 -2.25 11.13 2.31
N ASN A 135 -1.97 11.49 1.05
CA ASN A 135 -2.56 10.85 -0.14
C ASN A 135 -1.94 9.47 -0.45
N THR A 136 -0.75 9.18 0.08
CA THR A 136 -0.08 7.91 -0.21
C THR A 136 -0.77 6.78 0.56
N ILE A 137 -1.30 5.80 -0.18
CA ILE A 137 -1.85 4.59 0.45
C ILE A 137 -0.71 3.74 1.01
N VAL A 138 -0.94 3.27 2.23
CA VAL A 138 -0.12 2.26 2.90
C VAL A 138 -0.88 0.93 2.86
N PRO A 139 -0.41 -0.09 2.11
CA PRO A 139 -1.13 -1.36 1.93
C PRO A 139 -1.53 -2.03 3.24
N GLN A 140 -0.66 -1.97 4.25
CA GLN A 140 -0.87 -2.59 5.55
C GLN A 140 -2.02 -1.94 6.33
N PHE A 141 -2.38 -0.69 6.02
CA PHE A 141 -3.55 -0.02 6.60
C PHE A 141 -4.85 -0.34 5.85
N GLN A 142 -4.78 -1.05 4.73
CA GLN A 142 -5.94 -1.46 3.95
C GLN A 142 -6.34 -2.91 4.27
N ASP A 143 -7.62 -3.19 4.08
CA ASP A 143 -8.15 -4.54 3.99
C ASP A 143 -8.60 -4.80 2.54
N PRO A 144 -8.05 -5.81 1.85
CA PRO A 144 -8.41 -6.14 0.48
C PRO A 144 -9.84 -6.68 0.34
N MET A 145 -10.53 -7.04 1.41
CA MET A 145 -11.93 -7.44 1.40
C MET A 145 -12.86 -6.26 1.14
N TYR A 146 -12.44 -5.04 1.45
CA TYR A 146 -13.26 -3.84 1.28
C TYR A 146 -13.29 -3.37 -0.19
N PRO A 147 -14.35 -2.67 -0.63
CA PRO A 147 -14.40 -2.00 -1.92
C PRO A 147 -13.21 -1.07 -2.12
N SER A 148 -12.72 -0.93 -3.35
CA SER A 148 -11.62 -0.02 -3.66
C SER A 148 -11.95 1.46 -3.37
N THR A 149 -13.24 1.81 -3.36
CA THR A 149 -13.74 3.15 -3.04
C THR A 149 -13.47 3.59 -1.59
N THR A 150 -13.16 2.65 -0.69
CA THR A 150 -12.91 2.98 0.74
C THR A 150 -11.46 3.35 1.01
N ARG A 151 -10.58 3.23 0.02
CA ARG A 151 -9.13 3.46 0.16
C ARG A 151 -8.75 4.94 0.14
N TYR A 152 -9.65 5.78 -0.35
CA TYR A 152 -9.50 7.23 -0.43
C TYR A 152 -10.74 7.91 0.13
N LEU A 153 -10.56 9.07 0.73
CA LEU A 153 -11.62 9.86 1.34
C LEU A 153 -11.43 11.31 0.98
N ALA A 154 -12.50 11.93 0.47
CA ALA A 154 -12.55 13.38 0.33
C ALA A 154 -12.63 14.01 1.72
N VAL A 155 -11.73 14.94 2.00
CA VAL A 155 -11.75 15.75 3.22
C VAL A 155 -12.19 17.14 2.82
N GLY A 156 -13.44 17.49 3.16
CA GLY A 156 -14.19 18.67 2.70
C GLY A 156 -13.41 19.82 2.07
N ASP A 157 -12.60 20.52 2.86
CA ASP A 157 -11.91 21.76 2.49
C ASP A 157 -10.54 21.56 1.82
N LEU A 158 -10.09 20.32 1.63
CA LEU A 158 -8.77 20.01 1.09
C LEU A 158 -8.85 19.71 -0.42
N PRO A 159 -7.83 20.11 -1.21
CA PRO A 159 -7.86 20.01 -2.67
C PRO A 159 -7.53 18.60 -3.21
N LEU A 160 -7.43 17.60 -2.33
CA LEU A 160 -7.13 16.22 -2.69
C LEU A 160 -7.76 15.24 -1.70
N ASP A 161 -7.98 14.02 -2.19
CA ASP A 161 -8.39 12.90 -1.33
C ASP A 161 -7.22 12.42 -0.47
N PHE A 162 -7.52 11.90 0.71
CA PHE A 162 -6.52 11.29 1.59
C PHE A 162 -6.67 9.79 1.60
N ALA A 163 -5.54 9.09 1.68
CA ALA A 163 -5.54 7.65 1.84
C ALA A 163 -6.15 7.29 3.19
N ALA A 164 -7.09 6.34 3.16
CA ALA A 164 -7.78 5.87 4.34
C ALA A 164 -6.95 4.90 5.16
N THR A 165 -7.41 4.58 6.37
CA THR A 165 -7.08 3.36 7.09
C THR A 165 -8.34 2.56 7.39
N HIS A 166 -8.23 1.24 7.31
CA HIS A 166 -9.27 0.28 7.74
C HIS A 166 -9.00 -0.25 9.16
N PHE A 167 -7.95 0.24 9.81
CA PHE A 167 -7.58 -0.11 11.18
C PHE A 167 -7.37 1.16 12.01
N VAL A 168 -7.78 1.11 13.28
CA VAL A 168 -7.56 2.21 14.24
C VAL A 168 -7.01 1.66 15.55
N GLY A 169 -6.32 2.50 16.31
CA GLY A 169 -5.93 2.19 17.68
C GLY A 169 -7.13 2.14 18.62
N ILE A 170 -7.06 1.30 19.65
CA ILE A 170 -8.02 1.27 20.76
C ILE A 170 -7.47 2.04 21.96
N ALA A 171 -8.21 3.06 22.38
CA ALA A 171 -7.82 3.97 23.45
C ALA A 171 -8.23 3.51 24.85
N GLY A 172 -9.12 2.52 24.93
CA GLY A 172 -9.76 2.12 26.18
C GLY A 172 -11.28 2.10 26.09
N VAL A 173 -11.92 2.09 27.25
CA VAL A 173 -13.38 2.07 27.44
C VAL A 173 -13.86 3.47 27.80
N GLY A 174 -14.93 3.92 27.15
CA GLY A 174 -15.41 5.30 27.14
C GLY A 174 -15.09 5.97 25.81
N LEU A 175 -16.05 6.72 25.25
CA LEU A 175 -15.89 7.36 23.92
C LEU A 175 -14.76 8.40 23.88
N ASP A 176 -14.40 8.94 25.04
CA ASP A 176 -13.34 9.93 25.25
C ASP A 176 -12.05 9.32 25.83
N ALA A 177 -11.92 7.98 25.87
CA ALA A 177 -10.80 7.29 26.53
C ALA A 177 -9.41 7.75 26.09
N ALA A 178 -9.28 8.20 24.84
CA ALA A 178 -8.02 8.75 24.32
C ALA A 178 -7.56 10.03 25.04
N ARG A 179 -8.43 10.72 25.78
CA ARG A 179 -8.15 11.93 26.56
C ARG A 179 -7.84 11.63 28.04
N TYR A 180 -8.01 10.39 28.50
CA TYR A 180 -7.75 10.03 29.90
C TYR A 180 -6.28 10.18 30.25
N LYS A 181 -6.02 10.90 31.35
CA LYS A 181 -4.65 11.21 31.79
C LYS A 181 -4.06 9.99 32.49
N ARG A 182 -2.77 9.74 32.24
CA ARG A 182 -2.02 8.73 32.99
C ARG A 182 -1.95 9.11 34.46
N GLY A 183 -2.20 8.15 35.34
CA GLY A 183 -2.11 8.32 36.79
C GLY A 183 -3.32 8.98 37.42
N ASP A 184 -4.38 9.25 36.66
CA ASP A 184 -5.68 9.67 37.20
C ASP A 184 -6.47 8.44 37.70
N PRO A 185 -6.66 8.27 39.02
CA PRO A 185 -7.31 7.08 39.57
C PRO A 185 -8.75 6.88 39.06
N ALA A 186 -9.44 7.96 38.67
CA ALA A 186 -10.83 7.90 38.20
C ALA A 186 -10.95 7.22 36.83
N THR A 187 -9.91 7.31 35.99
CA THR A 187 -9.94 6.86 34.60
C THR A 187 -8.88 5.81 34.26
N GLU A 188 -7.89 5.57 35.13
CA GLU A 188 -6.78 4.64 34.86
C GLU A 188 -7.25 3.22 34.50
N HIS A 189 -8.30 2.71 35.17
CA HIS A 189 -8.88 1.40 34.90
C HIS A 189 -9.63 1.31 33.56
N LYS A 190 -9.89 2.45 32.90
CA LYS A 190 -10.56 2.51 31.59
C LYS A 190 -9.58 2.68 30.44
N ARG A 191 -8.30 2.94 30.70
CA ARG A 191 -7.29 3.24 29.67
C ARG A 191 -6.85 1.99 28.91
N GLY A 192 -6.75 2.13 27.59
CA GLY A 192 -6.09 1.18 26.69
C GLY A 192 -4.60 1.50 26.54
N VAL A 193 -4.00 0.98 25.47
CA VAL A 193 -2.56 1.17 25.21
C VAL A 193 -2.26 2.58 24.75
N LEU A 194 -3.10 3.16 23.89
CA LEU A 194 -2.82 4.44 23.25
C LEU A 194 -3.67 5.57 23.85
N GLY A 195 -3.08 6.74 24.04
CA GLY A 195 -3.78 7.98 24.41
C GLY A 195 -3.24 9.14 23.59
N TYR A 196 -4.01 10.21 23.38
CA TYR A 196 -3.62 11.29 22.47
C TYR A 196 -2.26 11.90 22.79
N ASP A 197 -2.01 12.17 24.07
CA ASP A 197 -0.79 12.83 24.53
C ASP A 197 0.15 11.88 25.30
N GLY A 198 -0.29 10.65 25.59
CA GLY A 198 0.49 9.70 26.37
C GLY A 198 -0.06 8.27 26.30
N SER A 199 0.78 7.37 25.81
CA SER A 199 0.48 5.95 25.64
C SER A 199 1.21 5.10 26.67
N ALA A 200 0.63 3.94 26.99
CA ALA A 200 1.16 2.92 27.88
C ALA A 200 2.59 2.50 27.50
N THR A 201 3.41 2.16 28.49
CA THR A 201 4.68 1.47 28.23
C THR A 201 4.40 -0.02 28.02
N LEU A 202 5.29 -0.71 27.31
CA LEU A 202 5.18 -2.16 27.11
C LEU A 202 5.20 -2.91 28.46
N ASP A 203 5.94 -2.39 29.44
CA ASP A 203 6.01 -2.94 30.79
C ASP A 203 4.71 -2.75 31.58
N GLU A 204 4.05 -1.60 31.44
CA GLU A 204 2.71 -1.37 32.00
C GLU A 204 1.71 -2.37 31.42
N VAL A 205 1.71 -2.58 30.10
CA VAL A 205 0.83 -3.57 29.47
C VAL A 205 1.15 -4.99 29.95
N ARG A 206 2.44 -5.34 30.06
CA ARG A 206 2.86 -6.67 30.54
C ARG A 206 2.46 -6.94 31.99
N LYS A 207 2.59 -5.94 32.87
CA LYS A 207 2.23 -6.05 34.30
C LYS A 207 0.71 -6.01 34.54
N GLY A 208 -0.02 -5.30 33.69
CA GLY A 208 -1.47 -5.27 33.69
C GLY A 208 -2.06 -6.52 33.04
N ARG A 209 -2.85 -6.33 32.00
CA ARG A 209 -3.59 -7.38 31.29
C ARG A 209 -2.71 -8.40 30.54
N GLY A 210 -1.52 -8.01 30.13
CA GLY A 210 -0.59 -8.82 29.34
C GLY A 210 -0.69 -8.59 27.83
N LEU A 211 0.45 -8.71 27.13
CA LEU A 211 0.60 -8.31 25.72
C LEU A 211 -0.33 -9.07 24.75
N SER A 212 -0.54 -10.37 24.99
CA SER A 212 -1.40 -11.24 24.16
C SER A 212 -2.90 -11.07 24.44
N ASN A 213 -3.24 -10.30 25.47
CA ASN A 213 -4.60 -10.12 25.98
C ASN A 213 -5.09 -8.68 25.84
N THR A 214 -4.22 -7.73 25.48
CA THR A 214 -4.57 -6.33 25.23
C THR A 214 -4.58 -6.04 23.74
N ILE A 215 -5.69 -5.48 23.27
CA ILE A 215 -5.88 -5.01 21.89
C ILE A 215 -5.10 -3.71 21.71
N LEU A 216 -4.30 -3.64 20.64
CA LEU A 216 -3.63 -2.42 20.21
C LEU A 216 -4.43 -1.73 19.10
N MET A 217 -4.82 -2.50 18.07
CA MET A 217 -5.62 -2.00 16.94
C MET A 217 -6.81 -2.90 16.66
N ILE A 218 -7.84 -2.31 16.03
CA ILE A 218 -9.05 -3.00 15.60
C ILE A 218 -9.37 -2.63 14.15
N GLN A 219 -9.92 -3.58 13.40
CA GLN A 219 -10.49 -3.31 12.09
C GLN A 219 -11.83 -2.58 12.25
N VAL A 220 -12.04 -1.54 11.45
CA VAL A 220 -13.26 -0.73 11.49
C VAL A 220 -14.12 -1.00 10.27
N ARG A 221 -15.42 -0.80 10.42
CA ARG A 221 -16.39 -0.87 9.32
C ARG A 221 -16.06 0.16 8.23
N HIS A 222 -16.51 -0.07 7.00
CA HIS A 222 -16.31 0.88 5.90
C HIS A 222 -17.55 1.68 5.49
N ASP A 223 -18.73 1.28 5.97
CA ASP A 223 -20.05 1.70 5.49
C ASP A 223 -20.82 2.56 6.50
N ASP A 224 -20.15 3.03 7.54
CA ASP A 224 -20.76 3.86 8.59
C ASP A 224 -20.01 5.19 8.75
N THR A 225 -20.66 6.14 9.39
CA THR A 225 -20.16 7.45 9.83
C THR A 225 -18.91 7.36 10.70
N THR A 226 -18.76 6.28 11.48
CA THR A 226 -17.54 5.97 12.22
C THR A 226 -16.58 5.13 11.38
N GLY A 227 -16.74 5.03 10.06
CA GLY A 227 -16.04 4.05 9.23
C GLY A 227 -14.55 4.34 9.00
N VAL A 228 -14.13 4.31 7.74
CA VAL A 228 -12.73 4.56 7.36
C VAL A 228 -12.39 6.05 7.48
N SER A 229 -11.13 6.36 7.79
CA SER A 229 -10.65 7.72 8.06
C SER A 229 -9.24 7.95 7.51
N PRO A 230 -8.78 9.19 7.29
CA PRO A 230 -7.40 9.45 6.84
C PRO A 230 -6.37 8.88 7.82
N TRP A 231 -5.45 8.03 7.34
CA TRP A 231 -4.48 7.37 8.23
C TRP A 231 -3.48 8.36 8.87
N ILE A 232 -3.22 9.49 8.21
CA ILE A 232 -2.28 10.50 8.69
C ILE A 232 -2.91 11.43 9.75
N ALA A 233 -4.24 11.46 9.84
CA ALA A 233 -4.96 12.33 10.76
C ALA A 233 -4.93 11.77 12.19
N GLY A 234 -4.36 12.53 13.12
CA GLY A 234 -4.43 12.23 14.54
C GLY A 234 -5.87 12.34 15.09
N GLY A 235 -6.03 12.09 16.39
CA GLY A 235 -7.34 12.19 17.01
C GLY A 235 -8.25 10.99 16.74
N GLY A 236 -9.56 11.24 16.75
CA GLY A 236 -10.60 10.22 16.58
C GLY A 236 -10.59 9.51 15.21
N ALA A 237 -9.87 10.07 14.24
CA ALA A 237 -9.65 9.41 12.96
C ALA A 237 -8.93 8.06 13.16
N THR A 238 -7.86 8.03 13.95
CA THR A 238 -6.96 6.87 14.03
C THR A 238 -6.83 6.26 15.43
N LEU A 239 -7.51 6.82 16.43
CA LEU A 239 -7.55 6.30 17.80
C LEU A 239 -8.96 6.47 18.38
N ARG A 240 -9.59 5.37 18.83
CA ARG A 240 -11.00 5.37 19.25
C ARG A 240 -11.20 4.74 20.61
N GLY A 241 -12.14 5.31 21.35
CA GLY A 241 -12.69 4.71 22.55
C GLY A 241 -13.77 3.68 22.25
N VAL A 242 -13.97 2.74 23.17
CA VAL A 242 -14.99 1.70 23.09
C VAL A 242 -16.18 2.06 23.98
N PRO A 243 -17.44 2.00 23.50
CA PRO A 243 -18.61 2.26 24.34
C PRO A 243 -18.65 1.36 25.59
N GLU A 244 -19.24 1.86 26.68
CA GLU A 244 -19.32 1.09 27.94
C GLU A 244 -20.30 -0.08 27.88
N SER A 245 -21.24 -0.04 26.94
CA SER A 245 -22.25 -1.07 26.68
C SER A 245 -22.37 -1.33 25.18
N ASN A 246 -22.77 -2.55 24.82
CA ASN A 246 -22.81 -3.02 23.43
C ASN A 246 -21.48 -2.74 22.70
N SER A 247 -20.40 -3.03 23.42
CA SER A 247 -19.07 -2.45 23.22
C SER A 247 -18.44 -2.84 21.88
N ILE A 248 -18.70 -4.05 21.40
CA ILE A 248 -18.18 -4.56 20.12
C ILE A 248 -18.94 -4.02 18.90
N ALA A 249 -20.21 -3.60 19.06
CA ALA A 249 -21.11 -3.32 17.95
C ALA A 249 -20.58 -2.31 16.91
N PRO A 250 -19.91 -1.20 17.30
CA PRO A 250 -19.36 -0.24 16.32
C PRO A 250 -18.30 -0.86 15.39
N PHE A 251 -17.69 -1.96 15.80
CA PHE A 251 -16.58 -2.59 15.09
C PHE A 251 -16.98 -3.83 14.30
N VAL A 252 -18.21 -4.35 14.46
CA VAL A 252 -18.68 -5.54 13.74
C VAL A 252 -18.75 -5.25 12.25
N LEU A 253 -17.98 -6.02 11.47
CA LEU A 253 -17.82 -5.81 10.04
C LEU A 253 -19.12 -6.03 9.25
N SER A 254 -19.27 -5.27 8.18
CA SER A 254 -20.44 -5.25 7.31
C SER A 254 -20.25 -6.18 6.12
N THR A 255 -20.07 -5.63 4.92
CA THR A 255 -20.00 -6.36 3.66
C THR A 255 -18.63 -6.25 3.01
N ASP A 256 -18.28 -7.22 2.18
CA ASP A 256 -17.10 -7.19 1.33
C ASP A 256 -17.37 -6.36 0.07
N ARG A 257 -16.34 -6.25 -0.78
CA ARG A 257 -16.40 -5.59 -2.09
C ARG A 257 -17.48 -6.12 -3.05
N ASN A 258 -18.05 -7.29 -2.77
CA ASN A 258 -19.10 -7.92 -3.56
C ASN A 258 -20.48 -7.84 -2.88
N GLY A 259 -20.60 -7.08 -1.78
CA GLY A 259 -21.82 -6.97 -0.99
C GLY A 259 -22.12 -8.17 -0.10
N LYS A 260 -21.17 -9.11 0.08
CA LYS A 260 -21.38 -10.29 0.94
C LYS A 260 -20.94 -10.00 2.38
N PRO A 261 -21.66 -10.51 3.41
CA PRO A 261 -21.24 -10.32 4.78
C PRO A 261 -19.81 -10.81 5.05
N ILE A 262 -18.99 -9.95 5.66
CA ILE A 262 -17.66 -10.34 6.09
C ILE A 262 -17.79 -11.23 7.32
N SER A 263 -17.26 -12.45 7.23
CA SER A 263 -17.32 -13.44 8.31
C SER A 263 -16.02 -14.23 8.43
N HIS A 264 -15.77 -14.76 9.61
CA HIS A 264 -14.71 -15.72 9.89
C HIS A 264 -15.35 -17.01 10.42
N GLN A 265 -15.13 -18.14 9.76
CA GLN A 265 -15.76 -19.42 10.14
C GLN A 265 -17.29 -19.30 10.32
N ASN A 266 -17.96 -18.63 9.36
CA ASN A 266 -19.41 -18.34 9.38
C ASN A 266 -19.90 -17.46 10.55
N LYS A 267 -18.99 -16.86 11.31
CA LYS A 267 -19.32 -15.91 12.39
C LYS A 267 -19.08 -14.48 11.94
N ARG A 268 -19.95 -13.57 12.36
CA ARG A 268 -19.79 -12.12 12.18
C ARG A 268 -19.00 -11.55 13.35
N GLY A 269 -18.25 -10.49 13.11
CA GLY A 269 -17.32 -9.96 14.10
C GLY A 269 -16.29 -9.02 13.47
N THR A 270 -15.11 -8.91 14.06
CA THR A 270 -14.01 -8.06 13.59
C THR A 270 -12.65 -8.66 13.88
N TYR A 271 -11.61 -8.16 13.22
CA TYR A 271 -10.23 -8.55 13.47
C TYR A 271 -9.56 -7.53 14.38
N VAL A 272 -8.84 -8.03 15.38
CA VAL A 272 -8.03 -7.23 16.30
C VAL A 272 -6.57 -7.64 16.23
N LEU A 273 -5.71 -6.65 16.39
CA LEU A 273 -4.26 -6.81 16.41
C LEU A 273 -3.82 -6.58 17.85
N MET A 274 -3.24 -7.62 18.43
CA MET A 274 -2.84 -7.65 19.83
C MET A 274 -1.47 -6.98 20.02
N THR A 275 -1.18 -6.59 21.25
CA THR A 275 0.08 -5.90 21.60
C THR A 275 1.32 -6.79 21.40
N ASP A 276 1.16 -8.12 21.43
CA ASP A 276 2.22 -9.10 21.15
C ASP A 276 2.45 -9.39 19.65
N GLY A 277 1.72 -8.72 18.77
CA GLY A 277 1.77 -8.91 17.32
C GLY A 277 0.91 -10.07 16.80
N SER A 278 0.19 -10.77 17.67
CA SER A 278 -0.81 -11.76 17.24
C SER A 278 -2.08 -11.09 16.71
N VAL A 279 -2.85 -11.84 15.93
CA VAL A 279 -4.13 -11.40 15.37
C VAL A 279 -5.23 -12.32 15.87
N ARG A 280 -6.35 -11.76 16.30
CA ARG A 280 -7.54 -12.51 16.73
C ARG A 280 -8.75 -12.04 15.94
N PHE A 281 -9.72 -12.93 15.79
CA PHE A 281 -11.07 -12.54 15.40
C PHE A 281 -11.93 -12.45 16.65
N ILE A 282 -12.75 -11.41 16.76
CA ILE A 282 -13.68 -11.18 17.87
C ILE A 282 -15.09 -11.34 17.31
N ASP A 283 -15.78 -12.39 17.73
CA ASP A 283 -17.19 -12.67 17.39
C ASP A 283 -18.09 -11.55 17.91
N GLN A 284 -19.11 -11.17 17.14
CA GLN A 284 -20.11 -10.17 17.56
C GLN A 284 -20.84 -10.57 18.86
N ASN A 285 -20.84 -11.86 19.21
CA ASN A 285 -21.46 -12.40 20.42
C ASN A 285 -20.49 -12.54 21.59
N VAL A 286 -19.26 -12.00 21.49
CA VAL A 286 -18.36 -11.87 22.65
C VAL A 286 -19.07 -11.09 23.76
N SER A 287 -18.85 -11.46 25.03
CA SER A 287 -19.43 -10.68 26.12
C SER A 287 -18.78 -9.31 26.23
N ASP A 288 -19.58 -8.31 26.61
CA ASP A 288 -19.09 -6.94 26.83
C ASP A 288 -17.96 -6.90 27.87
N GLU A 289 -18.03 -7.74 28.91
CA GLU A 289 -16.98 -7.81 29.94
C GLU A 289 -15.65 -8.31 29.37
N VAL A 290 -15.67 -9.34 28.53
CA VAL A 290 -14.45 -9.87 27.88
C VAL A 290 -13.89 -8.85 26.90
N PHE A 291 -14.71 -8.28 26.02
CA PHE A 291 -14.22 -7.31 25.04
C PHE A 291 -13.65 -6.05 25.69
N LYS A 292 -14.34 -5.47 26.69
CA LYS A 292 -13.84 -4.32 27.45
C LYS A 292 -12.56 -4.65 28.22
N ALA A 293 -12.44 -5.86 28.77
CA ALA A 293 -11.22 -6.30 29.43
C ALA A 293 -10.03 -6.35 28.44
N MET A 294 -10.25 -6.82 27.20
CA MET A 294 -9.23 -6.80 26.14
C MET A 294 -8.86 -5.38 25.68
N CYS A 295 -9.77 -4.42 25.81
CA CYS A 295 -9.54 -3.02 25.42
C CYS A 295 -8.81 -2.19 26.48
N THR A 296 -8.56 -2.72 27.68
CA THR A 296 -7.96 -1.98 28.80
C THR A 296 -6.66 -2.63 29.29
N VAL A 297 -5.74 -1.81 29.78
CA VAL A 297 -4.48 -2.27 30.39
C VAL A 297 -4.69 -2.75 31.83
N ASN A 298 -5.42 -1.98 32.63
CA ASN A 298 -5.61 -2.22 34.07
C ASN A 298 -7.08 -2.32 34.50
N GLY A 299 -8.00 -2.53 33.54
CA GLY A 299 -9.43 -2.54 33.82
C GLY A 299 -9.95 -3.79 34.55
N PRO A 300 -11.24 -3.83 34.89
CA PRO A 300 -11.87 -5.04 35.37
C PRO A 300 -11.86 -6.13 34.28
N ALA A 301 -11.83 -7.39 34.71
CA ALA A 301 -12.00 -8.55 33.84
C ALA A 301 -12.84 -9.61 34.55
N PRO A 302 -13.65 -10.39 33.82
CA PRO A 302 -14.38 -11.50 34.42
C PRO A 302 -13.41 -12.55 34.97
N LYS A 303 -13.82 -13.31 35.99
CA LYS A 303 -12.98 -14.35 36.61
C LYS A 303 -12.51 -15.42 35.62
N THR A 304 -13.29 -15.64 34.57
CA THR A 304 -13.02 -16.60 33.49
C THR A 304 -12.27 -16.00 32.31
N PHE A 305 -11.73 -14.78 32.45
CA PHE A 305 -11.04 -14.08 31.36
C PHE A 305 -9.79 -14.84 30.92
N ASP A 306 -9.90 -15.50 29.76
CA ASP A 306 -8.80 -16.14 29.04
C ASP A 306 -9.11 -16.11 27.54
N PRO A 307 -8.72 -15.04 26.81
CA PRO A 307 -8.97 -14.95 25.38
C PRO A 307 -8.37 -16.12 24.58
N ALA A 308 -7.34 -16.81 25.10
CA ALA A 308 -6.80 -17.98 24.40
C ALA A 308 -7.75 -19.19 24.42
N LYS A 309 -8.67 -19.25 25.40
CA LYS A 309 -9.66 -20.33 25.54
C LYS A 309 -11.08 -19.93 25.15
N ASP A 310 -11.35 -18.64 24.98
CA ASP A 310 -12.67 -18.17 24.59
C ASP A 310 -12.94 -18.43 23.08
N PRO A 311 -13.96 -19.24 22.72
CA PRO A 311 -14.30 -19.56 21.33
C PRO A 311 -14.81 -18.35 20.52
N ASN A 312 -15.10 -17.23 21.17
CA ASN A 312 -15.47 -15.97 20.53
C ASN A 312 -14.25 -15.07 20.24
N THR A 313 -13.05 -15.47 20.66
CA THR A 313 -11.82 -14.71 20.40
C THR A 313 -10.70 -15.53 19.72
N PRO A 314 -11.01 -16.39 18.72
CA PRO A 314 -10.02 -17.31 18.16
C PRO A 314 -8.81 -16.60 17.57
N LEU A 315 -7.65 -17.22 17.76
CA LEU A 315 -6.39 -16.79 17.15
C LEU A 315 -6.46 -17.01 15.63
N ILE A 316 -6.04 -16.00 14.86
CA ILE A 316 -5.87 -16.11 13.43
C ILE A 316 -4.45 -16.61 13.13
N PRO A 317 -4.28 -17.76 12.46
CA PRO A 317 -2.97 -18.27 12.13
C PRO A 317 -2.20 -17.32 11.20
N GLY A 318 -0.99 -16.96 11.60
CA GLY A 318 -0.07 -16.21 10.74
C GLY A 318 0.58 -17.07 9.65
N PRO A 319 1.30 -16.45 8.71
CA PRO A 319 2.09 -17.19 7.74
C PRO A 319 3.19 -17.98 8.48
N ASN A 320 3.15 -19.31 8.36
CA ASN A 320 4.00 -20.36 8.98
C ASN A 320 3.48 -21.13 10.20
N THR A 321 2.25 -20.92 10.69
CA THR A 321 1.69 -21.83 11.70
C THR A 321 1.11 -23.08 11.04
N LYS A 322 1.96 -23.99 10.56
CA LYS A 322 1.53 -25.39 10.36
C LYS A 322 1.19 -25.92 11.76
N ILE A 323 -0.09 -25.97 12.11
CA ILE A 323 -0.58 -26.71 13.27
C ILE A 323 -0.23 -28.17 13.00
N LYS A 324 0.90 -28.65 13.55
CA LYS A 324 1.20 -30.06 13.55
C LYS A 324 0.18 -30.72 14.48
N LYS A 325 -0.81 -31.42 13.90
CA LYS A 325 -1.46 -32.52 14.63
C LYS A 325 -0.35 -33.47 15.12
N PRO A 326 -0.44 -34.04 16.33
CA PRO A 326 0.55 -35.01 16.79
C PRO A 326 0.39 -36.26 15.92
N VAL A 327 1.34 -36.50 15.02
CA VAL A 327 1.42 -37.72 14.21
C VAL A 327 2.47 -38.62 14.83
N THR A 328 2.01 -39.80 15.19
CA THR A 328 2.74 -40.97 15.67
C THR A 328 3.97 -41.25 14.80
N LYS A 329 5.12 -41.52 15.42
CA LYS A 329 6.38 -41.79 14.73
C LYS A 329 6.31 -43.11 13.96
N GLU A 330 6.60 -43.07 12.66
CA GLU A 330 7.11 -44.23 11.91
C GLU A 330 8.56 -43.98 11.46
N PRO A 331 9.36 -45.05 11.25
CA PRO A 331 10.83 -44.97 11.20
C PRO A 331 11.36 -44.54 9.82
N PRO A 332 12.62 -44.04 9.76
CA PRO A 332 13.17 -43.43 8.56
C PRO A 332 13.59 -44.46 7.50
N VAL A 333 13.22 -44.20 6.24
CA VAL A 333 13.69 -44.93 5.06
C VAL A 333 15.10 -44.45 4.67
N LYS A 334 15.96 -45.42 4.35
CA LYS A 334 17.36 -45.29 3.91
C LYS A 334 17.53 -44.40 2.67
N ALA A 335 18.58 -43.59 2.69
CA ALA A 335 19.06 -42.82 1.54
C ALA A 335 19.86 -43.70 0.56
N GLU A 336 19.66 -43.50 -0.74
CA GLU A 336 20.52 -44.03 -1.81
C GLU A 336 21.70 -43.10 -2.13
N PRO A 337 22.83 -43.62 -2.65
CA PRO A 337 24.08 -42.88 -2.84
C PRO A 337 24.18 -42.15 -4.19
N PRO A 338 25.11 -41.18 -4.32
CA PRO A 338 25.21 -40.29 -5.47
C PRO A 338 25.92 -40.94 -6.68
N VAL A 339 25.39 -40.67 -7.87
CA VAL A 339 25.98 -41.06 -9.16
C VAL A 339 27.17 -40.17 -9.51
N LYS A 340 28.29 -40.82 -9.86
CA LYS A 340 29.55 -40.23 -10.32
C LYS A 340 29.41 -39.59 -11.71
N LYS A 341 30.05 -38.43 -11.89
CA LYS A 341 30.30 -37.78 -13.18
C LYS A 341 31.48 -38.43 -13.88
N ASP A 342 31.37 -38.63 -15.20
CA ASP A 342 32.53 -38.85 -16.08
C ASP A 342 32.75 -37.65 -17.03
N PRO A 343 34.01 -37.31 -17.35
CA PRO A 343 34.37 -36.11 -18.10
C PRO A 343 34.56 -36.37 -19.60
N GLY A 344 34.27 -35.36 -20.41
CA GLY A 344 34.89 -35.18 -21.72
C GLY A 344 34.03 -35.50 -22.93
N LYS A 345 33.61 -34.43 -23.62
CA LYS A 345 33.72 -34.26 -25.08
C LYS A 345 33.06 -32.93 -25.48
N ASP A 346 33.88 -31.92 -25.73
CA ASP A 346 33.45 -30.70 -26.43
C ASP A 346 33.30 -31.00 -27.93
N PRO A 347 32.23 -30.51 -28.60
CA PRO A 347 32.20 -30.34 -30.04
C PRO A 347 32.61 -28.91 -30.45
N PRO A 348 33.11 -28.72 -31.68
CA PRO A 348 33.89 -27.56 -32.08
C PRO A 348 33.04 -26.31 -32.35
N ILE A 349 33.62 -25.16 -32.02
CA ILE A 349 33.09 -23.81 -32.28
C ILE A 349 33.33 -23.46 -33.76
N ASP A 350 32.26 -23.39 -34.54
CA ASP A 350 32.28 -22.87 -35.90
C ASP A 350 32.01 -21.36 -35.89
N LYS A 351 33.01 -20.58 -36.32
CA LYS A 351 32.94 -19.12 -36.44
C LYS A 351 32.27 -18.76 -37.76
N LYS A 352 31.00 -18.33 -37.71
CA LYS A 352 30.39 -17.53 -38.79
C LYS A 352 29.99 -16.15 -38.28
N GLN A 353 30.67 -15.14 -38.82
CA GLN A 353 30.30 -13.73 -38.77
C GLN A 353 28.94 -13.56 -39.44
N ASN A 354 28.01 -12.87 -38.75
CA ASN A 354 26.79 -12.35 -39.37
C ASN A 354 26.80 -10.81 -39.30
N PRO A 355 26.41 -10.12 -40.38
CA PRO A 355 26.44 -8.67 -40.48
C PRO A 355 25.27 -8.00 -39.74
N ALA A 356 25.40 -6.70 -39.52
CA ALA A 356 24.47 -5.83 -38.80
C ALA A 356 23.02 -5.89 -39.35
N PRO A 357 21.99 -5.78 -38.49
CA PRO A 357 20.61 -5.87 -38.94
C PRO A 357 20.12 -4.55 -39.55
N GLU A 358 19.69 -4.63 -40.82
CA GLU A 358 18.87 -3.62 -41.49
C GLU A 358 17.52 -3.44 -40.78
N LYS A 359 17.12 -2.17 -40.60
CA LYS A 359 15.78 -1.77 -40.18
C LYS A 359 14.76 -2.19 -41.24
N LYS A 360 14.02 -3.27 -40.98
CA LYS A 360 12.76 -3.58 -41.68
C LYS A 360 11.59 -3.10 -40.82
N GLU A 361 10.95 -2.02 -41.25
CA GLU A 361 9.60 -1.65 -40.85
C GLU A 361 8.66 -2.82 -41.20
N LYS A 362 8.21 -3.56 -40.19
CA LYS A 362 7.11 -4.52 -40.35
C LYS A 362 5.81 -3.72 -40.31
N SER A 363 5.06 -3.72 -41.41
CA SER A 363 3.69 -3.20 -41.41
C SER A 363 2.82 -4.08 -40.50
N ILE A 364 2.38 -3.52 -39.37
CA ILE A 364 1.50 -4.20 -38.41
C ILE A 364 0.06 -3.92 -38.82
N VAL A 365 -0.73 -4.98 -38.97
CA VAL A 365 -2.16 -4.91 -39.31
C VAL A 365 -2.92 -4.22 -38.17
N ARG A 366 -3.54 -3.08 -38.45
CA ARG A 366 -4.41 -2.36 -37.50
C ARG A 366 -5.67 -3.18 -37.21
N HIS A 367 -5.90 -3.55 -35.95
CA HIS A 367 -7.18 -4.13 -35.52
C HIS A 367 -8.29 -3.06 -35.55
N LEU A 368 -9.13 -3.09 -36.57
CA LEU A 368 -10.31 -2.20 -36.73
C LEU A 368 -11.62 -2.81 -36.17
N GLY A 369 -11.54 -3.87 -35.35
CA GLY A 369 -12.67 -4.76 -35.05
C GLY A 369 -13.52 -4.45 -33.80
N ASP A 370 -14.62 -5.21 -33.68
CA ASP A 370 -15.60 -5.25 -32.59
C ASP A 370 -14.96 -5.28 -31.18
N GLY A 371 -15.64 -4.68 -30.20
CA GLY A 371 -15.18 -4.65 -28.79
C GLY A 371 -14.22 -3.51 -28.44
N ARG A 372 -14.02 -2.55 -29.35
CA ARG A 372 -13.27 -1.31 -29.09
C ARG A 372 -13.98 -0.43 -28.06
N ILE A 373 -13.24 0.00 -27.05
CA ILE A 373 -13.71 0.89 -26.00
C ILE A 373 -13.16 2.28 -26.29
N HIS A 374 -14.05 3.27 -26.31
CA HIS A 374 -13.71 4.68 -26.54
C HIS A 374 -13.80 5.47 -25.24
N ASP A 375 -12.76 6.24 -24.94
CA ASP A 375 -12.78 7.30 -23.94
C ASP A 375 -12.68 8.64 -24.67
N LYS A 376 -13.85 9.23 -24.95
CA LYS A 376 -13.95 10.49 -25.71
C LYS A 376 -13.38 11.69 -24.95
N GLU A 377 -13.40 11.65 -23.62
CA GLU A 377 -12.86 12.73 -22.78
C GLU A 377 -11.33 12.71 -22.82
N ALA A 378 -10.75 11.51 -22.74
CA ALA A 378 -9.32 11.32 -22.76
C ALA A 378 -8.71 11.25 -24.17
N GLY A 379 -9.53 11.16 -25.22
CA GLY A 379 -9.11 11.16 -26.62
C GLY A 379 -8.37 9.89 -27.03
N PHE A 380 -8.80 8.72 -26.54
CA PHE A 380 -8.21 7.45 -26.97
C PHE A 380 -9.25 6.33 -27.13
N SER A 381 -8.86 5.28 -27.85
CA SER A 381 -9.62 4.02 -27.87
C SER A 381 -8.71 2.79 -27.87
N ILE A 382 -9.19 1.69 -27.32
CA ILE A 382 -8.42 0.46 -27.11
C ILE A 382 -9.30 -0.79 -27.29
N VAL A 383 -8.68 -1.89 -27.71
CA VAL A 383 -9.30 -3.23 -27.72
C VAL A 383 -8.53 -4.10 -26.73
N PHE A 384 -9.22 -4.60 -25.70
CA PHE A 384 -8.59 -5.51 -24.73
C PHE A 384 -8.27 -6.87 -25.34
N PRO A 385 -7.31 -7.62 -24.76
CA PRO A 385 -7.09 -8.99 -25.18
C PRO A 385 -8.37 -9.82 -25.02
N GLN A 386 -8.56 -10.80 -25.91
CA GLN A 386 -9.76 -11.64 -25.88
C GLN A 386 -9.93 -12.34 -24.53
N GLY A 387 -11.16 -12.33 -24.00
CA GLY A 387 -11.50 -12.95 -22.72
C GLY A 387 -11.12 -12.13 -21.48
N TRP A 388 -10.56 -10.94 -21.65
CA TRP A 388 -10.29 -10.03 -20.54
C TRP A 388 -11.54 -9.31 -20.08
N GLN A 389 -11.67 -9.13 -18.78
CA GLN A 389 -12.79 -8.44 -18.15
C GLN A 389 -12.40 -7.02 -17.79
N ARG A 390 -13.30 -6.07 -18.05
CA ARG A 390 -13.09 -4.66 -17.72
C ARG A 390 -13.08 -4.47 -16.20
N ASN A 391 -12.06 -3.78 -15.70
CA ASN A 391 -12.02 -3.24 -14.35
C ASN A 391 -12.57 -1.82 -14.37
N LEU A 392 -13.73 -1.60 -13.74
CA LEU A 392 -14.42 -0.31 -13.72
C LEU A 392 -13.84 0.69 -12.72
N ASN A 393 -12.90 0.28 -11.85
CA ASN A 393 -12.36 1.16 -10.82
C ASN A 393 -10.87 0.91 -10.50
N PRO A 394 -9.97 1.01 -11.50
CA PRO A 394 -8.53 0.84 -11.27
C PRO A 394 -7.95 2.12 -10.64
N GLN A 395 -7.21 1.96 -9.54
CA GLN A 395 -6.66 3.09 -8.77
C GLN A 395 -5.82 4.03 -9.63
N GLY A 396 -6.20 5.31 -9.70
CA GLY A 396 -5.45 6.33 -10.44
C GLY A 396 -5.39 6.12 -11.96
N ALA A 397 -6.13 5.16 -12.51
CA ALA A 397 -6.19 4.87 -13.93
C ALA A 397 -7.57 5.23 -14.48
N ARG A 398 -7.61 5.68 -15.74
CA ARG A 398 -8.86 5.96 -16.44
C ARG A 398 -9.61 4.67 -16.77
N MET A 399 -8.88 3.60 -17.02
CA MET A 399 -9.44 2.30 -17.41
C MET A 399 -8.51 1.17 -17.02
N GLY A 400 -9.08 -0.03 -16.81
CA GLY A 400 -8.29 -1.22 -16.57
C GLY A 400 -9.01 -2.47 -17.02
N ALA A 401 -8.25 -3.56 -17.10
CA ALA A 401 -8.76 -4.88 -17.44
C ALA A 401 -7.89 -5.98 -16.82
N PHE A 402 -8.45 -7.17 -16.66
CA PHE A 402 -7.71 -8.34 -16.17
C PHE A 402 -8.05 -9.58 -17.01
N GLY A 403 -7.03 -10.40 -17.23
CA GLY A 403 -7.18 -11.68 -17.91
C GLY A 403 -7.56 -12.81 -16.96
N ALA A 404 -7.63 -14.03 -17.51
CA ALA A 404 -7.92 -15.23 -16.74
C ALA A 404 -6.84 -15.49 -15.68
N GLY A 405 -7.26 -15.68 -14.44
CA GLY A 405 -6.40 -15.93 -13.28
C GLY A 405 -7.10 -15.53 -11.99
N LYS A 406 -6.57 -15.97 -10.85
CA LYS A 406 -6.99 -15.44 -9.56
C LYS A 406 -6.09 -14.25 -9.23
N PRO A 407 -6.66 -13.05 -8.97
CA PRO A 407 -5.88 -11.97 -8.36
C PRO A 407 -5.17 -12.51 -7.10
N PRO A 408 -3.88 -12.26 -6.81
CA PRO A 408 -2.80 -11.51 -7.51
C PRO A 408 -2.61 -11.45 -9.03
N LEU A 409 -1.52 -11.97 -9.61
CA LEU A 409 -1.31 -13.24 -10.33
C LEU A 409 -2.11 -13.33 -11.64
N ALA A 410 -3.30 -12.72 -11.71
CA ALA A 410 -3.94 -12.51 -13.01
C ALA A 410 -3.15 -11.45 -13.78
N PRO A 411 -2.98 -11.60 -15.10
CA PRO A 411 -2.41 -10.53 -15.90
C PRO A 411 -3.39 -9.35 -15.92
N ASP A 412 -2.89 -8.14 -15.74
CA ASP A 412 -3.71 -6.93 -15.72
C ASP A 412 -3.19 -5.86 -16.69
N LEU A 413 -4.08 -4.93 -17.03
CA LEU A 413 -3.84 -3.76 -17.87
C LEU A 413 -4.40 -2.55 -17.14
N LYS A 414 -3.61 -1.48 -17.07
CA LYS A 414 -4.06 -0.15 -16.66
C LYS A 414 -3.77 0.87 -17.75
N VAL A 415 -4.73 1.76 -17.96
CA VAL A 415 -4.62 2.89 -18.87
C VAL A 415 -4.69 4.16 -18.07
N ILE A 416 -3.61 4.93 -18.10
CA ILE A 416 -3.48 6.21 -17.43
C ILE A 416 -3.39 7.28 -18.51
N VAL A 417 -4.17 8.35 -18.37
CA VAL A 417 -4.09 9.50 -19.28
C VAL A 417 -3.86 10.74 -18.45
N ALA A 418 -2.81 11.47 -18.77
CA ALA A 418 -2.41 12.66 -18.03
C ALA A 418 -1.94 13.76 -18.97
N LYS A 419 -2.02 15.01 -18.48
CA LYS A 419 -1.40 16.16 -19.14
C LYS A 419 0.11 16.12 -18.99
N HIS A 420 0.80 16.67 -19.97
CA HIS A 420 2.25 16.67 -20.08
C HIS A 420 2.73 17.98 -20.72
N GLU A 421 3.69 18.63 -20.08
CA GLU A 421 4.18 19.96 -20.44
C GLU A 421 5.24 19.97 -21.57
N GLY A 422 5.24 18.96 -22.43
CA GLY A 422 6.18 18.82 -23.54
C GLY A 422 7.44 18.02 -23.21
N GLY A 423 7.86 17.17 -24.16
CA GLY A 423 8.87 16.13 -23.99
C GLY A 423 8.56 14.89 -24.83
N SER A 424 9.54 14.02 -25.01
CA SER A 424 9.36 12.78 -25.79
C SER A 424 8.79 11.66 -24.92
N ALA A 425 8.18 10.64 -25.55
CA ALA A 425 7.77 9.43 -24.84
C ALA A 425 8.95 8.78 -24.09
N LYS A 426 10.15 8.86 -24.67
CA LYS A 426 11.40 8.40 -24.06
C LYS A 426 11.72 9.13 -22.76
N LYS A 427 11.53 10.46 -22.70
CA LYS A 427 11.79 11.22 -21.46
C LYS A 427 10.87 10.78 -20.33
N LEU A 428 9.58 10.63 -20.61
CA LEU A 428 8.60 10.12 -19.62
C LEU A 428 8.98 8.71 -19.09
N ALA A 429 9.47 7.84 -19.98
CA ALA A 429 9.96 6.53 -19.61
C ALA A 429 11.22 6.60 -18.72
N GLN A 430 12.15 7.51 -19.03
CA GLN A 430 13.36 7.73 -18.23
C GLN A 430 13.06 8.28 -16.82
N ASP A 431 12.13 9.24 -16.72
CA ASP A 431 11.69 9.78 -15.43
C ASP A 431 11.05 8.67 -14.58
N THR A 432 10.27 7.79 -15.20
CA THR A 432 9.67 6.62 -14.53
C THR A 432 10.72 5.61 -14.07
N LYS A 433 11.75 5.39 -14.89
CA LYS A 433 12.86 4.52 -14.56
C LYS A 433 13.63 5.00 -13.34
N LEU A 434 13.90 6.31 -13.22
CA LEU A 434 14.61 6.89 -12.09
C LEU A 434 13.86 6.63 -10.77
N VAL A 435 12.53 6.81 -10.76
CA VAL A 435 11.70 6.52 -9.58
C VAL A 435 11.67 5.02 -9.27
N SER A 436 11.66 4.16 -10.29
CA SER A 436 11.57 2.70 -10.11
C SER A 436 12.86 2.08 -9.56
N GLN A 437 14.01 2.75 -9.69
CA GLN A 437 15.29 2.27 -9.15
C GLN A 437 15.34 2.24 -7.61
N ILE A 438 14.38 2.86 -6.93
CA ILE A 438 14.28 2.76 -5.46
C ILE A 438 13.89 1.35 -4.98
N PHE A 439 13.35 0.51 -5.86
CA PHE A 439 12.96 -0.85 -5.51
C PHE A 439 14.14 -1.81 -5.60
N LYS A 440 14.42 -2.49 -4.49
CA LYS A 440 15.42 -3.56 -4.44
C LYS A 440 15.03 -4.65 -5.44
N GLU A 441 15.98 -5.06 -6.29
CA GLU A 441 15.80 -6.08 -7.34
C GLU A 441 15.02 -5.65 -8.59
N TRP A 442 14.72 -4.35 -8.76
CA TRP A 442 14.18 -3.83 -10.02
C TRP A 442 15.22 -3.88 -11.14
N LYS A 443 14.80 -4.31 -12.34
CA LYS A 443 15.63 -4.41 -13.54
C LYS A 443 14.85 -3.98 -14.77
N ALA A 444 15.46 -3.14 -15.62
CA ALA A 444 15.01 -2.98 -16.99
C ALA A 444 15.42 -4.21 -17.80
N LEU A 445 14.48 -4.80 -18.55
CA LEU A 445 14.71 -5.95 -19.41
C LEU A 445 14.87 -5.54 -20.88
N SER A 446 14.01 -4.65 -21.36
CA SER A 446 14.07 -4.15 -22.74
C SER A 446 13.50 -2.73 -22.84
N GLU A 447 14.00 -1.98 -23.81
CA GLU A 447 13.59 -0.60 -24.10
C GLU A 447 13.45 -0.45 -25.60
N THR A 448 12.34 0.13 -26.08
CA THR A 448 12.07 0.28 -27.51
C THR A 448 11.37 1.59 -27.80
N ALA A 449 11.95 2.42 -28.66
CA ALA A 449 11.23 3.53 -29.28
C ALA A 449 10.44 3.00 -30.47
N LEU A 450 9.18 3.41 -30.60
CA LEU A 450 8.28 2.95 -31.64
C LEU A 450 7.22 4.02 -31.95
N THR A 451 6.37 3.74 -32.93
CA THR A 451 5.19 4.57 -33.20
C THR A 451 3.92 3.76 -32.96
N ILE A 452 2.94 4.37 -32.31
CA ILE A 452 1.60 3.79 -32.12
C ILE A 452 0.61 4.83 -32.63
N ASP A 453 -0.25 4.42 -33.56
CA ASP A 453 -1.18 5.31 -34.27
C ASP A 453 -0.52 6.55 -34.90
N GLY A 454 0.72 6.39 -35.39
CA GLY A 454 1.51 7.48 -35.95
C GLY A 454 2.05 8.49 -34.93
N LYS A 455 1.85 8.26 -33.63
CA LYS A 455 2.37 9.08 -32.53
C LYS A 455 3.69 8.52 -32.00
N ASP A 456 4.53 9.39 -31.44
CA ASP A 456 5.75 8.99 -30.74
C ASP A 456 5.40 8.14 -29.52
N ALA A 457 6.06 6.99 -29.41
CA ALA A 457 5.83 6.06 -28.33
C ALA A 457 7.14 5.45 -27.82
N TYR A 458 7.14 5.04 -26.55
CA TYR A 458 8.25 4.34 -25.93
C TYR A 458 7.72 3.17 -25.13
N ALA A 459 8.36 2.01 -25.26
CA ALA A 459 8.07 0.80 -24.50
C ALA A 459 9.23 0.49 -23.55
N LEU A 460 8.91 0.17 -22.30
CA LEU A 460 9.85 -0.30 -21.28
C LEU A 460 9.33 -1.60 -20.68
N GLU A 461 10.11 -2.66 -20.80
CA GLU A 461 9.89 -3.90 -20.09
C GLU A 461 10.73 -3.90 -18.81
N THR A 462 10.11 -4.22 -17.67
CA THR A 462 10.80 -4.27 -16.39
C THR A 462 10.49 -5.56 -15.64
N GLN A 463 11.36 -5.88 -14.69
CA GLN A 463 11.19 -6.98 -13.77
C GLN A 463 11.47 -6.50 -12.35
N ILE A 464 10.68 -6.98 -11.40
CA ILE A 464 10.93 -6.83 -9.98
C ILE A 464 10.69 -8.18 -9.30
N SER A 465 11.50 -8.50 -8.30
CA SER A 465 11.28 -9.66 -7.44
C SER A 465 10.79 -9.15 -6.08
N LEU A 466 9.58 -9.57 -5.70
CA LEU A 466 8.97 -9.24 -4.43
C LEU A 466 8.71 -10.54 -3.67
N GLN A 467 9.41 -10.73 -2.55
CA GLN A 467 9.22 -11.87 -1.65
C GLN A 467 9.30 -13.23 -2.36
N GLY A 468 10.21 -13.36 -3.34
CA GLY A 468 10.43 -14.59 -4.10
C GLY A 468 9.51 -14.76 -5.32
N VAL A 469 8.55 -13.87 -5.53
CA VAL A 469 7.73 -13.84 -6.76
C VAL A 469 8.32 -12.84 -7.74
N THR A 470 8.63 -13.31 -8.95
CA THR A 470 9.05 -12.44 -10.04
C THR A 470 7.83 -11.89 -10.75
N VAL A 471 7.74 -10.57 -10.86
CA VAL A 471 6.72 -9.88 -11.64
C VAL A 471 7.40 -9.11 -12.75
N LYS A 472 6.83 -9.19 -13.95
CA LYS A 472 7.26 -8.43 -15.11
C LYS A 472 6.20 -7.42 -15.49
N THR A 473 6.64 -6.29 -16.02
CA THR A 473 5.77 -5.24 -16.54
C THR A 473 6.18 -4.88 -17.96
N LEU A 474 5.20 -4.53 -18.80
CA LEU A 474 5.41 -3.89 -20.10
C LEU A 474 4.66 -2.58 -20.10
N THR A 475 5.40 -1.47 -20.17
CA THR A 475 4.81 -0.14 -20.10
C THR A 475 5.02 0.60 -21.41
N TYR A 476 3.95 1.15 -21.97
CA TYR A 476 3.99 2.05 -23.12
C TYR A 476 3.66 3.47 -22.68
N TRP A 477 4.41 4.45 -23.16
CA TRP A 477 4.06 5.88 -23.14
C TRP A 477 3.82 6.31 -24.57
N ILE A 478 2.65 6.88 -24.85
CA ILE A 478 2.24 7.32 -26.18
C ILE A 478 1.83 8.79 -26.09
N ILE A 479 2.50 9.66 -26.83
CA ILE A 479 2.21 11.10 -26.79
C ILE A 479 0.94 11.39 -27.59
N GLY A 480 -0.10 11.88 -26.91
CA GLY A 480 -1.35 12.28 -27.54
C GLY A 480 -1.31 13.71 -28.08
N SER A 481 -2.34 14.11 -28.81
CA SER A 481 -2.49 15.50 -29.22
C SER A 481 -2.83 16.38 -28.00
N LYS A 482 -2.55 17.69 -28.09
CA LYS A 482 -2.89 18.70 -27.06
C LYS A 482 -2.12 18.57 -25.73
N GLY A 483 -0.89 18.05 -25.77
CA GLY A 483 -0.02 17.98 -24.59
C GLY A 483 -0.53 16.97 -23.54
N SER A 484 -1.05 15.84 -23.99
CA SER A 484 -1.39 14.70 -23.15
C SER A 484 -0.50 13.51 -23.49
N TYR A 485 -0.46 12.52 -22.61
CA TYR A 485 0.06 11.20 -22.93
C TYR A 485 -0.87 10.12 -22.41
N CYS A 486 -0.89 9.00 -23.13
CA CYS A 486 -1.51 7.75 -22.71
C CYS A 486 -0.42 6.79 -22.26
N GLN A 487 -0.54 6.27 -21.05
CA GLN A 487 0.33 5.24 -20.50
C GLN A 487 -0.44 3.93 -20.36
N LEU A 488 0.06 2.88 -21.01
CA LEU A 488 -0.45 1.52 -20.87
C LEU A 488 0.51 0.73 -20.00
N VAL A 489 0.01 0.12 -18.93
CA VAL A 489 0.80 -0.73 -18.04
C VAL A 489 0.20 -2.12 -18.06
N PHE A 490 0.96 -3.08 -18.57
CA PHE A 490 0.64 -4.50 -18.43
C PHE A 490 1.52 -5.09 -17.33
N ALA A 491 0.95 -5.85 -16.39
CA ALA A 491 1.72 -6.55 -15.38
C ALA A 491 1.22 -7.99 -15.17
N ALA A 492 2.13 -8.89 -14.82
CA ALA A 492 1.83 -10.28 -14.48
C ALA A 492 3.01 -10.96 -13.78
N GLU A 493 2.74 -12.10 -13.11
CA GLU A 493 3.78 -13.03 -12.67
C GLU A 493 4.66 -13.45 -13.87
N GLY A 494 5.96 -13.61 -13.67
CA GLY A 494 6.94 -13.79 -14.75
C GLY A 494 6.53 -14.83 -15.80
N SER A 495 6.11 -16.02 -15.40
CA SER A 495 5.68 -17.05 -16.34
C SER A 495 4.36 -16.70 -17.05
N VAL A 496 3.41 -16.10 -16.34
CA VAL A 496 2.13 -15.62 -16.88
C VAL A 496 2.37 -14.49 -17.87
N PHE A 497 3.28 -13.56 -17.56
CA PHE A 497 3.67 -12.45 -18.40
C PHE A 497 4.22 -12.95 -19.73
N ASP A 498 5.17 -13.89 -19.69
CA ASP A 498 5.81 -14.42 -20.90
C ASP A 498 4.78 -15.09 -21.83
N ARG A 499 3.77 -15.76 -21.27
CA ARG A 499 2.65 -16.33 -22.04
C ARG A 499 1.72 -15.29 -22.66
N ASN A 500 1.55 -14.14 -22.02
CA ASN A 500 0.64 -13.07 -22.47
C ASN A 500 1.34 -11.92 -23.22
N ARG A 501 2.68 -11.91 -23.29
CA ARG A 501 3.44 -10.81 -23.87
C ARG A 501 2.97 -10.39 -25.26
N LYS A 502 2.72 -11.37 -26.14
CA LYS A 502 2.23 -11.08 -27.51
C LYS A 502 0.86 -10.40 -27.52
N SER A 503 -0.05 -10.80 -26.62
CA SER A 503 -1.36 -10.16 -26.56
C SER A 503 -1.28 -8.76 -25.97
N PHE A 504 -0.35 -8.50 -25.03
CA PHE A 504 -0.06 -7.16 -24.54
C PHE A 504 0.42 -6.23 -25.65
N GLU A 505 1.41 -6.68 -26.44
CA GLU A 505 1.93 -5.94 -27.58
C GLU A 505 0.84 -5.64 -28.61
N GLN A 506 0.02 -6.64 -28.96
CA GLN A 506 -1.10 -6.47 -29.89
C GLN A 506 -2.13 -5.46 -29.38
N THR A 507 -2.49 -5.50 -28.10
CA THR A 507 -3.40 -4.53 -27.50
C THR A 507 -2.80 -3.12 -27.53
N ALA A 508 -1.52 -2.95 -27.19
CA ALA A 508 -0.85 -1.65 -27.23
C ALA A 508 -0.81 -1.06 -28.64
N LEU A 509 -0.46 -1.88 -29.63
CA LEU A 509 -0.39 -1.48 -31.05
C LEU A 509 -1.78 -1.18 -31.64
N GLY A 510 -2.86 -1.68 -31.03
CA GLY A 510 -4.24 -1.42 -31.43
C GLY A 510 -4.83 -0.14 -30.84
N VAL A 511 -4.10 0.57 -29.96
CA VAL A 511 -4.55 1.85 -29.40
C VAL A 511 -4.62 2.92 -30.48
N GLN A 512 -5.67 3.72 -30.43
CA GLN A 512 -5.83 4.92 -31.25
C GLN A 512 -5.87 6.14 -30.34
N ILE A 513 -5.20 7.22 -30.73
CA ILE A 513 -5.09 8.44 -29.92
C ILE A 513 -5.35 9.67 -30.79
N ASP A 514 -6.29 10.49 -30.34
CA ASP A 514 -6.68 11.75 -30.99
C ASP A 514 -5.56 12.79 -30.95
#